data_AF-A0A2G2I5A5-F1
#
_entry.id   AF-A0A2G2I5A5-F1
#
_cell.length_a   1.000
_cell.length_b   1.000
_cell.length_c   1.000
_cell.angle_alpha   90.00
_cell.angle_beta   90.00
_cell.angle_gamma   90.00
#
_symmetry.space_group_name_H-M   'P 1'
#
loop_
_entity.id
_entity.type
_entity.pdbx_description
1 polymer ?
#
loop_
_entity_poly.entity_id
_entity_poly.type
_entity_poly.pdbx_seq_one_letter_code
_entity_poly.pdbx_strand_id
1 'polypeptide(L)'
;MKTLKRLLLMFKSLAKEITQDSNLTWQNSKYLTFLANANRDELLRSQVPFYYAVEVFPLLLLKLASQITNANARYLVVENIWEEHGQGNQDKFHTHTFNIHLTALGFDGQYVKNPFVTTWIDNLLSVDSLSDLFHELAAIEYMYAVISESISISLTHLNLLCEQEHYLKHSKLDWSHGEDILIAMNQCGIDFNETKFKNVQLNFINLFSKLAVPTQKEMLYAKNTLSINFYHTREAPNVINEVISAFRDKDDIDVLTICSGGENVIHYLSHDCVSTITVFDMNKAQLDICLQKLSPKYKTEQIEVGRFEYLFELVREYFINYKNEQTIVQGYALNSDSLNYVIELVFDNRILSTLFSDEATKYSKESFSEHFKITYAKMLCDINDKSYTNKNSENVILGTNLTNNYASICNRDNTPITYLNQSAETVLLNTGKFHLIDLSNIGDWMPFTDFQRLILQAFDQLHNNGRLVLRRLLGDYSLMDLTVGHIIPLYDETGFYSETVMIKK
;
A
#
# COMPACT_ATOMS: atom_id res chain seq x y z
N MET A 1 -21.17 -6.31 51.08
CA MET A 1 -20.27 -7.37 50.56
C MET A 1 -20.88 -8.26 49.49
N LYS A 2 -22.05 -8.92 49.68
CA LYS A 2 -22.65 -9.79 48.64
C LYS A 2 -23.00 -9.07 47.32
N THR A 3 -23.48 -7.83 47.38
CA THR A 3 -23.82 -7.02 46.18
C THR A 3 -22.59 -6.57 45.40
N LEU A 4 -21.54 -6.13 46.10
CA LEU A 4 -20.26 -5.70 45.48
C LEU A 4 -19.55 -6.88 44.78
N LYS A 5 -19.54 -8.07 45.42
CA LYS A 5 -18.96 -9.29 44.83
C LYS A 5 -19.75 -9.74 43.59
N ARG A 6 -21.07 -9.53 43.57
CA ARG A 6 -21.94 -9.85 42.41
C ARG A 6 -21.72 -8.89 41.24
N LEU A 7 -21.57 -7.58 41.49
CA LEU A 7 -21.17 -6.62 40.46
C LEU A 7 -19.79 -6.95 39.90
N LEU A 8 -18.84 -7.33 40.77
CA LEU A 8 -17.48 -7.67 40.38
C LEU A 8 -17.40 -8.87 39.44
N LEU A 9 -18.19 -9.91 39.69
CA LEU A 9 -18.28 -11.06 38.79
C LEU A 9 -18.97 -10.72 37.46
N MET A 10 -19.88 -9.74 37.46
CA MET A 10 -20.67 -9.38 36.28
C MET A 10 -19.83 -8.70 35.21
N PHE A 11 -19.04 -7.68 35.55
CA PHE A 11 -18.23 -6.98 34.54
C PHE A 11 -17.06 -7.83 34.02
N LYS A 12 -16.49 -8.74 34.83
CA LYS A 12 -15.44 -9.67 34.40
C LYS A 12 -15.94 -10.63 33.31
N SER A 13 -17.13 -11.19 33.52
CA SER A 13 -17.81 -12.03 32.54
C SER A 13 -18.08 -11.25 31.26
N LEU A 14 -18.60 -10.03 31.40
CA LEU A 14 -18.97 -9.18 30.28
C LEU A 14 -17.75 -8.74 29.45
N ALA A 15 -16.64 -8.34 30.08
CA ALA A 15 -15.41 -8.00 29.38
C ALA A 15 -14.89 -9.20 28.57
N LYS A 16 -14.93 -10.42 29.13
CA LYS A 16 -14.56 -11.65 28.40
C LYS A 16 -15.50 -11.92 27.23
N GLU A 17 -16.80 -11.73 27.39
CA GLU A 17 -17.80 -11.88 26.32
C GLU A 17 -17.54 -10.88 25.18
N ILE A 18 -17.29 -9.61 25.51
CA ILE A 18 -16.94 -8.59 24.51
C ILE A 18 -15.64 -8.97 23.78
N THR A 19 -14.63 -9.45 24.48
CA THR A 19 -13.38 -9.92 23.85
C THR A 19 -13.63 -11.13 22.95
N GLN A 20 -14.50 -12.06 23.34
CA GLN A 20 -14.86 -13.21 22.50
C GLN A 20 -15.61 -12.78 21.23
N ASP A 21 -16.44 -11.75 21.31
CA ASP A 21 -17.06 -11.15 20.13
C ASP A 21 -16.03 -10.42 19.25
N SER A 22 -15.14 -9.60 19.83
CA SER A 22 -14.03 -8.96 19.12
C SER A 22 -13.07 -9.98 18.48
N ASN A 23 -12.93 -11.19 19.07
CA ASN A 23 -12.14 -12.27 18.50
C ASN A 23 -12.68 -12.69 17.12
N LEU A 24 -13.99 -12.58 16.85
CA LEU A 24 -14.52 -12.84 15.50
C LEU A 24 -13.94 -11.87 14.46
N THR A 25 -13.72 -10.61 14.83
CA THR A 25 -13.01 -9.65 13.98
C THR A 25 -11.53 -10.02 13.86
N TRP A 26 -10.87 -10.44 14.94
CA TRP A 26 -9.49 -10.93 14.90
C TRP A 26 -9.31 -12.13 13.97
N GLN A 27 -10.22 -13.10 14.00
CA GLN A 27 -10.19 -14.30 13.15
C GLN A 27 -10.25 -13.98 11.65
N ASN A 28 -10.81 -12.83 11.29
CA ASN A 28 -10.88 -12.33 9.91
C ASN A 28 -9.89 -11.19 9.64
N SER A 29 -8.96 -10.93 10.56
CA SER A 29 -8.02 -9.82 10.43
C SER A 29 -6.91 -10.14 9.44
N LYS A 30 -6.42 -9.11 8.74
CA LYS A 30 -5.26 -9.19 7.86
C LYS A 30 -4.03 -9.74 8.58
N TYR A 31 -3.87 -9.41 9.87
CA TYR A 31 -2.72 -9.86 10.63
C TYR A 31 -2.75 -11.37 10.91
N LEU A 32 -3.92 -11.97 11.19
CA LEU A 32 -4.00 -13.41 11.38
C LEU A 32 -3.75 -14.16 10.05
N THR A 33 -4.27 -13.64 8.94
CA THR A 33 -3.94 -14.15 7.59
C THR A 33 -2.43 -14.04 7.32
N PHE A 34 -1.81 -12.93 7.70
CA PHE A 34 -0.36 -12.73 7.62
C PHE A 34 0.39 -13.79 8.45
N LEU A 35 0.02 -14.03 9.71
CA LEU A 35 0.65 -15.05 10.57
C LEU A 35 0.62 -16.47 9.99
N ALA A 36 -0.40 -16.79 9.19
CA ALA A 36 -0.54 -18.09 8.52
C ALA A 36 0.35 -18.23 7.26
N ASN A 37 0.84 -17.12 6.72
CA ASN A 37 1.61 -17.07 5.46
C ASN A 37 3.05 -16.59 5.65
N ALA A 38 3.33 -15.87 6.73
CA ALA A 38 4.61 -15.25 7.00
C ALA A 38 5.71 -16.29 7.25
N ASN A 39 6.88 -16.05 6.66
CA ASN A 39 8.11 -16.70 7.10
C ASN A 39 8.72 -15.97 8.32
N ARG A 40 9.84 -16.49 8.84
CA ARG A 40 10.50 -15.94 10.03
C ARG A 40 10.96 -14.48 9.86
N ASP A 41 11.51 -14.13 8.69
CA ASP A 41 11.99 -12.76 8.39
C ASP A 41 10.83 -11.78 8.26
N GLU A 42 9.73 -12.20 7.62
CA GLU A 42 8.53 -11.39 7.50
C GLU A 42 7.89 -11.12 8.85
N LEU A 43 7.81 -12.14 9.72
CA LEU A 43 7.34 -11.96 11.10
C LEU A 43 8.27 -11.05 11.90
N LEU A 44 9.60 -11.16 11.73
CA LEU A 44 10.56 -10.24 12.34
C LEU A 44 10.25 -8.78 11.95
N ARG A 45 10.04 -8.53 10.65
CA ARG A 45 9.73 -7.20 10.12
C ARG A 45 8.43 -6.62 10.68
N SER A 46 7.45 -7.46 11.04
CA SER A 46 6.23 -6.99 11.72
C SER A 46 6.43 -6.77 13.23
N GLN A 47 7.35 -7.50 13.87
CA GLN A 47 7.56 -7.43 15.33
C GLN A 47 8.53 -6.33 15.77
N VAL A 48 9.59 -6.07 15.00
CA VAL A 48 10.58 -5.03 15.35
C VAL A 48 9.92 -3.68 15.61
N PRO A 49 8.98 -3.18 14.77
CA PRO A 49 8.33 -1.91 15.03
C PRO A 49 7.34 -1.92 16.20
N PHE A 50 6.84 -3.09 16.59
CA PHE A 50 5.94 -3.24 17.74
C PHE A 50 6.69 -3.15 19.08
N TYR A 51 8.03 -3.31 19.08
CA TYR A 51 8.85 -3.13 20.28
C TYR A 51 8.62 -1.78 20.97
N TYR A 52 8.37 -0.71 20.20
CA TYR A 52 8.07 0.60 20.79
C TYR A 52 6.82 0.58 21.68
N ALA A 53 5.79 -0.18 21.29
CA ALA A 53 4.61 -0.36 22.13
C ALA A 53 4.95 -1.11 23.43
N VAL A 54 5.74 -2.18 23.33
CA VAL A 54 6.23 -2.98 24.47
C VAL A 54 7.04 -2.12 25.45
N GLU A 55 7.91 -1.26 24.95
CA GLU A 55 8.72 -0.37 25.77
C GLU A 55 7.88 0.70 26.50
N VAL A 56 6.86 1.25 25.83
CA VAL A 56 6.04 2.34 26.38
C VAL A 56 4.91 1.85 27.26
N PHE A 57 4.43 0.62 27.10
CA PHE A 57 3.24 0.12 27.80
C PHE A 57 3.33 0.22 29.35
N PRO A 58 4.46 -0.11 30.00
CA PRO A 58 4.60 0.10 31.45
C PRO A 58 4.49 1.58 31.87
N LEU A 59 4.86 2.52 30.99
CA LEU A 59 4.70 3.97 31.24
C LEU A 59 3.22 4.39 31.22
N LEU A 60 2.40 3.76 30.38
CA LEU A 60 0.95 3.99 30.36
C LEU A 60 0.29 3.48 31.65
N LEU A 61 0.71 2.32 32.15
CA LEU A 61 0.27 1.81 33.45
C LEU A 61 0.69 2.76 34.59
N LEU A 62 1.91 3.31 34.54
CA LEU A 62 2.36 4.33 35.49
C LEU A 62 1.53 5.60 35.42
N LYS A 63 1.18 6.07 34.21
CA LYS A 63 0.26 7.20 34.02
C LYS A 63 -1.07 6.92 34.70
N LEU A 64 -1.67 5.76 34.45
CA LEU A 64 -2.92 5.34 35.10
C LEU A 64 -2.77 5.33 36.63
N ALA A 65 -1.76 4.65 37.17
CA ALA A 65 -1.51 4.55 38.61
C ALA A 65 -1.36 5.92 39.28
N SER A 66 -0.73 6.89 38.60
CA SER A 66 -0.53 8.25 39.11
C SER A 66 -1.83 9.05 39.30
N GLN A 67 -2.86 8.73 38.52
CA GLN A 67 -4.15 9.40 38.57
C GLN A 67 -5.13 8.76 39.57
N ILE A 68 -4.86 7.53 40.03
CA ILE A 68 -5.72 6.81 40.96
C ILE A 68 -5.50 7.31 42.39
N THR A 69 -6.54 7.85 43.02
CA THR A 69 -6.49 8.30 44.42
C THR A 69 -6.70 7.15 45.42
N ASN A 70 -7.57 6.18 45.11
CA ASN A 70 -7.85 5.01 45.94
C ASN A 70 -6.62 4.09 46.04
N ALA A 71 -6.08 3.91 47.25
CA ALA A 71 -4.85 3.16 47.47
C ALA A 71 -4.94 1.67 47.07
N ASN A 72 -6.08 1.02 47.30
CA ASN A 72 -6.26 -0.39 46.94
C ASN A 72 -6.37 -0.57 45.43
N ALA A 73 -7.06 0.35 44.76
CA ALA A 73 -7.16 0.35 43.30
C ALA A 73 -5.79 0.61 42.66
N ARG A 74 -5.04 1.56 43.21
CA ARG A 74 -3.68 1.90 42.73
C ARG A 74 -2.71 0.74 42.93
N TYR A 75 -2.81 0.01 44.04
CA TYR A 75 -1.97 -1.16 44.31
C TYR A 75 -2.10 -2.22 43.21
N LEU A 76 -3.33 -2.51 42.74
CA LEU A 76 -3.54 -3.48 41.65
C LEU A 76 -2.79 -3.11 40.37
N VAL A 77 -2.81 -1.82 39.99
CA VAL A 77 -2.08 -1.35 38.80
C VAL A 77 -0.56 -1.35 39.04
N VAL A 78 -0.09 -1.06 40.27
CA VAL A 78 1.32 -1.13 40.63
C VAL A 78 1.87 -2.56 40.58
N GLU A 79 1.07 -3.55 40.97
CA GLU A 79 1.46 -4.96 40.84
C GLU A 79 1.65 -5.36 39.37
N ASN A 80 0.75 -4.93 38.47
CA ASN A 80 0.93 -5.14 37.02
C ASN A 80 2.27 -4.52 36.56
N ILE A 81 2.57 -3.27 36.94
CA ILE A 81 3.84 -2.61 36.60
C ILE A 81 5.05 -3.41 37.12
N TRP A 82 4.95 -3.97 38.34
CA TRP A 82 6.02 -4.77 38.93
C TRP A 82 6.24 -6.08 38.17
N GLU A 83 5.17 -6.72 37.70
CA GLU A 83 5.23 -7.92 36.86
C GLU A 83 5.78 -7.66 35.46
N GLU A 84 5.43 -6.53 34.84
CA GLU A 84 6.02 -6.05 33.59
C GLU A 84 7.54 -5.84 33.71
N HIS A 85 8.01 -5.42 34.90
CA HIS A 85 9.42 -5.33 35.24
C HIS A 85 9.98 -6.62 35.85
N GLY A 86 9.41 -7.77 35.49
CA GLY A 86 9.96 -9.08 35.86
C GLY A 86 10.08 -9.31 37.36
N GLN A 87 9.31 -8.58 38.17
CA GLN A 87 9.40 -8.55 39.62
C GLN A 87 10.83 -8.26 40.12
N GLY A 88 11.52 -7.33 39.45
CA GLY A 88 12.89 -6.89 39.77
C GLY A 88 13.99 -7.77 39.18
N ASN A 89 13.64 -8.86 38.49
CA ASN A 89 14.59 -9.64 37.73
C ASN A 89 14.66 -9.11 36.28
N GLN A 90 15.79 -8.52 35.90
CA GLN A 90 16.01 -7.93 34.57
C GLN A 90 15.82 -8.93 33.42
N ASP A 91 16.16 -10.21 33.62
CA ASP A 91 15.99 -11.27 32.62
C ASP A 91 14.50 -11.59 32.37
N LYS A 92 13.61 -11.10 33.24
CA LYS A 92 12.16 -11.28 33.14
C LYS A 92 11.43 -9.99 32.75
N PHE A 93 12.14 -8.89 32.50
CA PHE A 93 11.51 -7.65 32.04
C PHE A 93 10.79 -7.91 30.72
N HIS A 94 9.62 -7.28 30.54
CA HIS A 94 8.82 -7.41 29.34
C HIS A 94 9.64 -7.13 28.07
N THR A 95 10.37 -6.01 28.05
CA THR A 95 11.30 -5.63 26.98
C THR A 95 12.42 -6.65 26.77
N HIS A 96 12.98 -7.23 27.84
CA HIS A 96 14.00 -8.26 27.72
C HIS A 96 13.44 -9.54 27.09
N THR A 97 12.29 -10.03 27.56
CA THR A 97 11.66 -11.23 26.99
C THR A 97 11.21 -11.02 25.54
N PHE A 98 10.76 -9.81 25.18
CA PHE A 98 10.45 -9.46 23.79
C PHE A 98 11.73 -9.42 22.94
N ASN A 99 12.84 -8.92 23.47
CA ASN A 99 14.13 -8.96 22.76
C ASN A 99 14.62 -10.39 22.54
N ILE A 100 14.43 -11.32 23.50
CA ILE A 100 14.68 -12.75 23.27
C ILE A 100 13.81 -13.26 22.12
N HIS A 101 12.53 -12.88 22.08
CA HIS A 101 11.65 -13.21 20.97
C HIS A 101 12.16 -12.65 19.62
N LEU A 102 12.58 -11.39 19.56
CA LEU A 102 13.19 -10.79 18.37
C LEU A 102 14.48 -11.52 17.96
N THR A 103 15.35 -11.88 18.91
CA THR A 103 16.55 -12.69 18.67
C THR A 103 16.19 -14.06 18.09
N ALA A 104 15.14 -14.72 18.59
CA ALA A 104 14.66 -15.99 18.06
C ALA A 104 14.20 -15.89 16.60
N LEU A 105 13.71 -14.71 16.18
CA LEU A 105 13.36 -14.42 14.79
C LEU A 105 14.55 -14.01 13.91
N GLY A 106 15.70 -13.67 14.50
CA GLY A 106 16.92 -13.27 13.79
C GLY A 106 17.20 -11.77 13.77
N PHE A 107 16.73 -11.04 14.78
CA PHE A 107 16.98 -9.62 14.94
C PHE A 107 18.48 -9.28 15.02
N ASP A 108 18.88 -8.21 14.33
CA ASP A 108 20.26 -7.74 14.21
C ASP A 108 20.62 -6.56 15.13
N GLY A 109 19.65 -6.09 15.92
CA GLY A 109 19.83 -4.97 16.85
C GLY A 109 19.35 -3.60 16.32
N GLN A 110 18.85 -3.50 15.08
CA GLN A 110 18.35 -2.25 14.52
C GLN A 110 16.84 -2.10 14.65
N TYR A 111 16.41 -1.28 15.62
CA TYR A 111 15.00 -0.94 15.76
C TYR A 111 14.55 0.05 14.69
N VAL A 112 13.38 -0.21 14.11
CA VAL A 112 12.71 0.66 13.14
C VAL A 112 11.35 1.05 13.71
N LYS A 113 10.97 2.32 13.58
CA LYS A 113 9.65 2.78 14.03
C LYS A 113 8.61 2.57 12.94
N ASN A 114 7.41 2.20 13.36
CA ASN A 114 6.22 2.23 12.52
C ASN A 114 5.39 3.47 12.91
N PRO A 115 5.05 4.35 11.94
CA PRO A 115 4.31 5.59 12.23
C PRO A 115 2.88 5.33 12.74
N PHE A 116 2.25 4.21 12.39
CA PHE A 116 0.95 3.81 12.95
C PHE A 116 1.06 3.44 14.43
N VAL A 117 2.11 2.69 14.81
CA VAL A 117 2.39 2.37 16.23
C VAL A 117 2.72 3.64 17.00
N THR A 118 3.54 4.52 16.42
CA THR A 118 3.93 5.79 17.03
C THR A 118 2.71 6.66 17.30
N THR A 119 1.87 6.87 16.28
CA THR A 119 0.63 7.64 16.40
C THR A 119 -0.34 7.02 17.41
N TRP A 120 -0.47 5.70 17.42
CA TRP A 120 -1.32 5.00 18.39
C TRP A 120 -0.83 5.18 19.83
N ILE A 121 0.48 5.06 20.07
CA ILE A 121 1.08 5.31 21.39
C ILE A 121 0.93 6.78 21.80
N ASP A 122 1.20 7.73 20.91
CA ASP A 122 1.07 9.16 21.20
C ASP A 122 -0.37 9.51 21.58
N ASN A 123 -1.35 8.93 20.86
CA ASN A 123 -2.76 9.07 21.19
C ASN A 123 -3.08 8.50 22.58
N LEU A 124 -2.58 7.31 22.93
CA LEU A 124 -2.77 6.72 24.27
C LEU A 124 -2.13 7.57 25.38
N LEU A 125 -0.92 8.06 25.14
CA LEU A 125 -0.22 8.95 26.07
C LEU A 125 -0.95 10.29 26.24
N SER A 126 -1.73 10.73 25.25
CA SER A 126 -2.54 11.95 25.31
C SER A 126 -3.88 11.79 26.05
N VAL A 127 -4.29 10.56 26.39
CA VAL A 127 -5.57 10.33 27.09
C VAL A 127 -5.48 10.80 28.54
N ASP A 128 -6.22 11.86 28.88
CA ASP A 128 -6.15 12.47 30.22
C ASP A 128 -7.30 12.06 31.15
N SER A 129 -8.41 11.55 30.59
CA SER A 129 -9.52 11.05 31.39
C SER A 129 -9.12 9.73 32.08
N LEU A 130 -9.19 9.70 33.41
CA LEU A 130 -8.96 8.49 34.20
C LEU A 130 -9.87 7.33 33.77
N SER A 131 -11.15 7.62 33.53
CA SER A 131 -12.10 6.63 33.02
C SER A 131 -11.65 6.07 31.68
N ASP A 132 -11.15 6.94 30.81
CA ASP A 132 -10.72 6.54 29.48
C ASP A 132 -9.49 5.65 29.55
N LEU A 133 -8.47 6.03 30.32
CA LEU A 133 -7.27 5.21 30.53
C LEU A 133 -7.59 3.82 31.09
N PHE A 134 -8.52 3.70 32.04
CA PHE A 134 -8.95 2.38 32.53
C PHE A 134 -9.51 1.50 31.41
N HIS A 135 -10.40 2.05 30.57
CA HIS A 135 -10.99 1.30 29.47
C HIS A 135 -9.98 0.96 28.40
N GLU A 136 -9.11 1.90 28.02
CA GLU A 136 -8.08 1.70 27.01
C GLU A 136 -7.14 0.55 27.40
N LEU A 137 -6.52 0.64 28.58
CA LEU A 137 -5.51 -0.33 29.01
C LEU A 137 -6.12 -1.70 29.29
N ALA A 138 -7.28 -1.77 29.95
CA ALA A 138 -7.94 -3.05 30.18
C ALA A 138 -8.36 -3.72 28.86
N ALA A 139 -8.88 -2.96 27.89
CA ALA A 139 -9.29 -3.51 26.60
C ALA A 139 -8.10 -4.06 25.81
N ILE A 140 -6.97 -3.34 25.83
CA ILE A 140 -5.71 -3.75 25.19
C ILE A 140 -5.22 -5.06 25.80
N GLU A 141 -5.10 -5.17 27.12
CA GLU A 141 -4.65 -6.38 27.82
C GLU A 141 -5.49 -7.61 27.44
N TYR A 142 -6.82 -7.48 27.54
CA TYR A 142 -7.74 -8.56 27.19
C TYR A 142 -7.57 -9.03 25.74
N MET A 143 -7.42 -8.09 24.81
CA MET A 143 -7.26 -8.42 23.39
C MET A 143 -5.85 -8.92 23.08
N TYR A 144 -4.83 -8.41 23.77
CA TYR A 144 -3.44 -8.83 23.60
C TYR A 144 -3.24 -10.27 24.05
N ALA A 145 -3.97 -10.75 25.06
CA ALA A 145 -3.97 -12.16 25.42
C ALA A 145 -4.39 -13.08 24.25
N VAL A 146 -5.46 -12.72 23.53
CA VAL A 146 -5.98 -13.47 22.37
C VAL A 146 -5.01 -13.40 21.18
N ILE A 147 -4.46 -12.21 20.92
CA ILE A 147 -3.47 -12.01 19.85
C ILE A 147 -2.19 -12.80 20.16
N SER A 148 -1.72 -12.74 21.40
CA SER A 148 -0.54 -13.45 21.88
C SER A 148 -0.67 -14.96 21.76
N GLU A 149 -1.86 -15.51 22.06
CA GLU A 149 -2.12 -16.94 21.83
C GLU A 149 -1.96 -17.29 20.34
N SER A 150 -2.53 -16.48 19.45
CA SER A 150 -2.46 -16.70 18.00
C SER A 150 -1.02 -16.62 17.46
N ILE A 151 -0.24 -15.63 17.93
CA ILE A 151 1.18 -15.51 17.58
C ILE A 151 1.97 -16.70 18.14
N SER A 152 1.73 -17.09 19.39
CA SER A 152 2.39 -18.25 20.01
C SER A 152 2.15 -19.55 19.23
N ILE A 153 0.95 -19.75 18.68
CA ILE A 153 0.63 -20.90 17.84
C ILE A 153 1.42 -20.83 16.52
N SER A 154 1.43 -19.68 15.85
CA SER A 154 2.17 -19.49 14.59
C SER A 154 3.68 -19.77 14.76
N LEU A 155 4.26 -19.37 15.89
CA LEU A 155 5.68 -19.60 16.19
C LEU A 155 6.07 -21.08 16.23
N THR A 156 5.13 -22.00 16.50
CA THR A 156 5.41 -23.46 16.49
C THR A 156 5.75 -24.00 15.10
N HIS A 157 5.41 -23.27 14.05
CA HIS A 157 5.66 -23.64 12.65
C HIS A 157 6.88 -22.95 12.05
N LEU A 158 7.54 -22.06 12.80
CA LEU A 158 8.71 -21.32 12.34
C LEU A 158 9.99 -21.94 12.88
N ASN A 159 11.04 -21.94 12.04
CA ASN A 159 12.37 -22.40 12.43
C ASN A 159 13.09 -21.29 13.23
N LEU A 160 12.76 -21.16 14.51
CA LEU A 160 13.35 -20.17 15.42
C LEU A 160 14.83 -20.46 15.69
N LEU A 161 15.61 -19.40 15.93
CA LEU A 161 17.05 -19.49 16.21
C LEU A 161 17.37 -19.83 17.66
N CYS A 162 16.44 -19.57 18.57
CA CYS A 162 16.53 -19.95 19.98
C CYS A 162 15.14 -20.14 20.58
N GLU A 163 15.09 -20.71 21.78
CA GLU A 163 13.86 -20.81 22.56
C GLU A 163 13.41 -19.42 23.03
N GLN A 164 12.08 -19.24 23.12
CA GLN A 164 11.45 -18.03 23.64
C GLN A 164 10.05 -18.37 24.17
N GLU A 165 9.58 -17.64 25.17
CA GLU A 165 8.27 -17.88 25.81
C GLU A 165 7.38 -16.63 25.88
N HIS A 166 7.77 -15.53 25.24
CA HIS A 166 7.15 -14.22 25.41
C HIS A 166 5.63 -14.27 25.20
N TYR A 167 5.18 -14.63 24.00
CA TYR A 167 3.75 -14.70 23.68
C TYR A 167 2.99 -15.79 24.42
N LEU A 168 3.66 -16.89 24.78
CA LEU A 168 3.05 -17.93 25.59
C LEU A 168 2.72 -17.43 27.00
N LYS A 169 3.57 -16.57 27.57
CA LYS A 169 3.32 -15.92 28.87
C LYS A 169 2.16 -14.92 28.76
N HIS A 170 2.20 -14.03 27.78
CA HIS A 170 1.19 -12.97 27.59
C HIS A 170 -0.20 -13.51 27.22
N SER A 171 -0.29 -14.66 26.54
CA SER A 171 -1.59 -15.31 26.29
C SER A 171 -2.36 -15.70 27.56
N LYS A 172 -1.68 -15.76 28.72
CA LYS A 172 -2.28 -16.08 30.01
C LYS A 172 -2.30 -14.89 30.96
N LEU A 173 -1.19 -14.15 31.04
CA LEU A 173 -0.97 -13.09 32.01
C LEU A 173 -1.92 -11.90 31.81
N ASP A 174 -2.12 -11.50 30.55
CA ASP A 174 -2.81 -10.26 30.22
C ASP A 174 -4.31 -10.34 30.52
N TRP A 175 -4.89 -11.55 30.55
CA TRP A 175 -6.24 -11.76 31.06
C TRP A 175 -6.37 -11.33 32.52
N SER A 176 -5.39 -11.65 33.38
CA SER A 176 -5.42 -11.22 34.78
C SER A 176 -5.08 -9.74 34.93
N HIS A 177 -4.14 -9.21 34.15
CA HIS A 177 -3.78 -7.80 34.22
C HIS A 177 -4.95 -6.90 33.86
N GLY A 178 -5.63 -7.19 32.73
CA GLY A 178 -6.83 -6.48 32.36
C GLY A 178 -7.93 -6.60 33.41
N GLU A 179 -8.09 -7.78 34.03
CA GLU A 179 -9.08 -8.02 35.08
C GLU A 179 -8.79 -7.13 36.31
N ASP A 180 -7.54 -7.00 36.71
CA ASP A 180 -7.10 -6.16 37.82
C ASP A 180 -7.31 -4.67 37.53
N ILE A 181 -7.09 -4.22 36.28
CA ILE A 181 -7.39 -2.86 35.84
C ILE A 181 -8.89 -2.57 35.96
N LEU A 182 -9.77 -3.49 35.55
CA LEU A 182 -11.24 -3.32 35.69
C LEU A 182 -11.69 -3.34 37.15
N ILE A 183 -11.06 -4.16 38.01
CA ILE A 183 -11.32 -4.12 39.45
C ILE A 183 -10.92 -2.76 40.03
N ALA A 184 -9.75 -2.25 39.67
CA ALA A 184 -9.28 -0.93 40.10
C ALA A 184 -10.23 0.18 39.63
N MET A 185 -10.71 0.12 38.39
CA MET A 185 -11.70 1.04 37.83
C MET A 185 -12.98 1.08 38.68
N ASN A 186 -13.55 -0.10 38.97
CA ASN A 186 -14.75 -0.21 39.81
C ASN A 186 -14.52 0.29 41.25
N GLN A 187 -13.32 0.06 41.82
CA GLN A 187 -12.96 0.61 43.14
C GLN A 187 -12.81 2.14 43.15
N CYS A 188 -12.58 2.74 41.98
CA CYS A 188 -12.61 4.19 41.80
C CYS A 188 -14.03 4.74 41.56
N GLY A 189 -15.05 3.87 41.53
CA GLY A 189 -16.43 4.27 41.26
C GLY A 189 -16.68 4.67 39.80
N ILE A 190 -15.87 4.17 38.88
CA ILE A 190 -16.01 4.41 37.44
C ILE A 190 -16.79 3.26 36.83
N ASP A 191 -17.87 3.59 36.11
CA ASP A 191 -18.73 2.62 35.45
C ASP A 191 -18.07 2.05 34.19
N PHE A 192 -18.31 0.77 33.94
CA PHE A 192 -17.86 0.08 32.74
C PHE A 192 -18.71 0.47 31.52
N ASN A 193 -18.03 0.88 30.44
CA ASN A 193 -18.63 1.22 29.16
C ASN A 193 -18.24 0.17 28.11
N GLU A 194 -19.19 -0.72 27.82
CA GLU A 194 -19.03 -1.84 26.88
C GLU A 194 -18.64 -1.37 25.48
N THR A 195 -19.31 -0.33 24.97
CA THR A 195 -19.06 0.20 23.62
C THR A 195 -17.65 0.77 23.51
N LYS A 196 -17.20 1.50 24.52
CA LYS A 196 -15.82 2.03 24.57
C LYS A 196 -14.81 0.89 24.59
N PHE A 197 -14.98 -0.06 25.52
CA PHE A 197 -14.09 -1.21 25.65
C PHE A 197 -13.97 -1.98 24.33
N LYS A 198 -15.11 -2.28 23.68
CA LYS A 198 -15.14 -2.94 22.36
C LYS A 198 -14.42 -2.14 21.29
N ASN A 199 -14.69 -0.84 21.18
CA ASN A 199 -14.06 0.01 20.16
C ASN A 199 -12.53 0.05 20.32
N VAL A 200 -12.01 0.05 21.55
CA VAL A 200 -10.56 -0.03 21.79
C VAL A 200 -9.99 -1.34 21.27
N GLN A 201 -10.65 -2.47 21.54
CA GLN A 201 -10.20 -3.78 21.03
C GLN A 201 -10.18 -3.82 19.50
N LEU A 202 -11.23 -3.31 18.85
CA LEU A 202 -11.29 -3.25 17.39
C LEU A 202 -10.20 -2.33 16.82
N ASN A 203 -9.92 -1.21 17.47
CA ASN A 203 -8.81 -0.33 17.08
C ASN A 203 -7.45 -1.02 17.23
N PHE A 204 -7.25 -1.79 18.31
CA PHE A 204 -6.02 -2.54 18.54
C PHE A 204 -5.83 -3.69 17.53
N ILE A 205 -6.89 -4.41 17.17
CA ILE A 205 -6.87 -5.38 16.06
C ILE A 205 -6.49 -4.70 14.74
N ASN A 206 -7.03 -3.51 14.49
CA ASN A 206 -6.71 -2.73 13.30
C ASN A 206 -5.24 -2.26 13.30
N LEU A 207 -4.66 -1.89 14.45
CA LEU A 207 -3.23 -1.59 14.59
C LEU A 207 -2.38 -2.79 14.17
N PHE A 208 -2.69 -3.98 14.67
CA PHE A 208 -2.00 -5.20 14.23
C PHE A 208 -2.10 -5.41 12.73
N SER A 209 -3.27 -5.15 12.13
CA SER A 209 -3.41 -5.20 10.67
C SER A 209 -2.46 -4.23 9.92
N LYS A 210 -1.97 -3.15 10.57
CA LYS A 210 -0.95 -2.24 10.02
C LYS A 210 0.50 -2.69 10.27
N LEU A 211 0.71 -3.72 11.08
CA LEU A 211 1.99 -4.39 11.28
C LEU A 211 2.24 -5.49 10.26
N ALA A 212 1.18 -6.07 9.68
CA ALA A 212 1.33 -7.05 8.61
C ALA A 212 2.15 -6.46 7.46
N VAL A 213 3.07 -7.24 6.90
CA VAL A 213 3.83 -6.86 5.70
C VAL A 213 3.43 -7.79 4.54
N PRO A 214 3.53 -7.35 3.26
CA PRO A 214 3.29 -8.25 2.14
C PRO A 214 4.23 -9.46 2.20
N THR A 215 3.67 -10.67 2.17
CA THR A 215 4.45 -11.90 2.28
C THR A 215 4.91 -12.39 0.90
N GLN A 216 6.04 -13.08 0.85
CA GLN A 216 6.54 -13.72 -0.36
C GLN A 216 5.53 -14.73 -0.92
N LYS A 217 4.78 -15.41 -0.05
CA LYS A 217 3.73 -16.35 -0.44
C LYS A 217 2.57 -15.64 -1.14
N GLU A 218 2.11 -14.50 -0.61
CA GLU A 218 1.10 -13.67 -1.27
C GLU A 218 1.61 -13.11 -2.60
N MET A 219 2.85 -12.63 -2.66
CA MET A 219 3.43 -12.11 -3.89
C MET A 219 3.59 -13.18 -4.96
N LEU A 220 3.99 -14.40 -4.58
CA LEU A 220 4.10 -15.52 -5.51
C LEU A 220 2.72 -15.97 -6.00
N TYR A 221 1.71 -15.96 -5.12
CA TYR A 221 0.33 -16.22 -5.51
C TYR A 221 -0.15 -15.18 -6.53
N ALA A 222 -0.03 -13.88 -6.23
CA ALA A 222 -0.39 -12.79 -7.12
C ALA A 222 0.36 -12.84 -8.45
N LYS A 223 1.65 -13.18 -8.44
CA LYS A 223 2.43 -13.42 -9.68
C LYS A 223 1.80 -14.51 -10.55
N ASN A 224 1.32 -15.58 -9.94
CA ASN A 224 0.82 -16.74 -10.67
C ASN A 224 -0.65 -16.61 -11.09
N THR A 225 -1.42 -15.73 -10.44
CA THR A 225 -2.85 -15.55 -10.70
C THR A 225 -3.19 -14.27 -11.44
N LEU A 226 -2.41 -13.21 -11.27
CA LEU A 226 -2.68 -11.92 -11.90
C LEU A 226 -1.82 -11.72 -13.14
N SER A 227 -2.45 -11.17 -14.17
CA SER A 227 -1.78 -10.75 -15.39
C SER A 227 -0.93 -9.50 -15.16
N ILE A 228 0.14 -9.38 -15.94
CA ILE A 228 0.88 -8.11 -16.02
C ILE A 228 0.07 -7.23 -16.94
N ASN A 229 -0.71 -6.31 -16.41
CA ASN A 229 -1.31 -5.24 -17.18
C ASN A 229 -1.45 -4.02 -16.28
N PHE A 230 -1.78 -2.88 -16.87
CA PHE A 230 -1.96 -1.65 -16.12
C PHE A 230 -3.30 -1.06 -16.54
N TYR A 231 -4.24 -1.07 -15.60
CA TYR A 231 -5.60 -0.65 -15.84
C TYR A 231 -5.78 0.86 -15.65
N HIS A 232 -5.11 1.46 -14.66
CA HIS A 232 -5.22 2.89 -14.40
C HIS A 232 -4.50 3.75 -15.48
N THR A 233 -4.87 5.02 -15.58
CA THR A 233 -4.21 5.94 -16.52
C THR A 233 -2.83 6.32 -15.98
N ARG A 234 -1.80 6.15 -16.80
CA ARG A 234 -0.43 6.63 -16.48
C ARG A 234 0.09 7.66 -17.47
N GLU A 235 -0.57 7.79 -18.62
CA GLU A 235 -0.16 8.68 -19.70
C GLU A 235 -1.03 9.92 -19.69
N ALA A 236 -0.38 11.09 -19.69
CA ALA A 236 -1.08 12.35 -19.60
C ALA A 236 -1.71 12.77 -20.95
N PRO A 237 -3.02 13.07 -20.99
CA PRO A 237 -3.68 13.57 -22.21
C PRO A 237 -3.02 14.82 -22.80
N ASN A 238 -2.48 15.70 -21.95
CA ASN A 238 -1.85 16.95 -22.38
C ASN A 238 -0.61 16.72 -23.27
N VAL A 239 0.14 15.64 -23.01
CA VAL A 239 1.31 15.24 -23.83
C VAL A 239 0.88 14.96 -25.26
N ILE A 240 -0.18 14.17 -25.44
CA ILE A 240 -0.68 13.84 -26.78
C ILE A 240 -1.27 15.06 -27.47
N ASN A 241 -2.03 15.89 -26.74
CA ASN A 241 -2.56 17.15 -27.28
C ASN A 241 -1.46 18.05 -27.83
N GLU A 242 -0.36 18.21 -27.10
CA GLU A 242 0.78 19.01 -27.53
C GLU A 242 1.43 18.44 -28.79
N VAL A 243 1.68 17.13 -28.82
CA VAL A 243 2.30 16.44 -29.97
C VAL A 243 1.43 16.54 -31.22
N ILE A 244 0.12 16.30 -31.11
CA ILE A 244 -0.83 16.39 -32.23
C ILE A 244 -0.92 17.83 -32.74
N SER A 245 -0.98 18.83 -31.85
CA SER A 245 -1.03 20.25 -32.24
C SER A 245 0.20 20.69 -33.05
N ALA A 246 1.34 20.00 -32.89
CA ALA A 246 2.58 20.31 -33.58
C ALA A 246 2.60 19.88 -35.07
N PHE A 247 1.57 19.18 -35.57
CA PHE A 247 1.48 18.75 -36.97
C PHE A 247 0.87 19.79 -37.94
N ARG A 248 0.34 20.93 -37.44
CA ARG A 248 -0.15 22.12 -38.20
C ARG A 248 -0.94 21.78 -39.49
N ASP A 249 -2.28 21.74 -39.37
CA ASP A 249 -3.25 21.56 -40.46
C ASP A 249 -3.15 20.23 -41.24
N LYS A 250 -2.55 19.20 -40.63
CA LYS A 250 -2.53 17.85 -41.20
C LYS A 250 -3.71 17.04 -40.69
N ASP A 251 -4.56 16.58 -41.60
CA ASP A 251 -5.80 15.87 -41.28
C ASP A 251 -5.71 14.34 -41.44
N ASP A 252 -4.51 13.81 -41.73
CA ASP A 252 -4.26 12.40 -42.04
C ASP A 252 -2.99 11.91 -41.31
N ILE A 253 -3.12 11.72 -40.00
CA ILE A 253 -2.04 11.28 -39.11
C ILE A 253 -2.18 9.78 -38.81
N ASP A 254 -1.32 8.99 -39.44
CA ASP A 254 -1.09 7.59 -39.06
C ASP A 254 -0.23 7.48 -37.80
N VAL A 255 -0.75 6.76 -36.80
CA VAL A 255 -0.12 6.59 -35.49
C VAL A 255 0.31 5.13 -35.29
N LEU A 256 1.53 4.92 -34.80
CA LEU A 256 1.99 3.67 -34.22
C LEU A 256 2.17 3.87 -32.72
N THR A 257 1.49 3.11 -31.87
CA THR A 257 1.58 3.26 -30.41
C THR A 257 1.70 1.91 -29.71
N ILE A 258 2.53 1.85 -28.68
CA ILE A 258 2.51 0.72 -27.75
C ILE A 258 1.20 0.72 -26.95
N CYS A 259 0.63 -0.46 -26.67
CA CYS A 259 -0.61 -0.62 -25.92
C CYS A 259 -0.35 -0.55 -24.43
N SER A 260 -0.01 0.62 -23.90
CA SER A 260 0.30 0.81 -22.48
C SER A 260 -0.93 0.87 -21.56
N GLY A 261 -1.88 -0.05 -21.72
CA GLY A 261 -3.19 -0.05 -21.05
C GLY A 261 -4.32 0.53 -21.91
N GLY A 262 -4.00 1.13 -23.06
CA GLY A 262 -4.97 1.59 -24.08
C GLY A 262 -5.41 3.05 -23.98
N GLU A 263 -4.94 3.81 -22.99
CA GLU A 263 -5.28 5.22 -22.78
C GLU A 263 -4.90 6.10 -23.95
N ASN A 264 -3.65 6.01 -24.42
CA ASN A 264 -3.22 6.77 -25.59
C ASN A 264 -4.06 6.44 -26.82
N VAL A 265 -4.45 5.17 -27.03
CA VAL A 265 -5.34 4.77 -28.14
C VAL A 265 -6.67 5.50 -28.06
N ILE A 266 -7.29 5.51 -26.88
CA ILE A 266 -8.54 6.22 -26.62
C ILE A 266 -8.38 7.72 -26.87
N HIS A 267 -7.26 8.30 -26.44
CA HIS A 267 -6.99 9.72 -26.63
C HIS A 267 -6.76 10.07 -28.11
N TYR A 268 -6.02 9.25 -28.86
CA TYR A 268 -5.85 9.42 -30.30
C TYR A 268 -7.18 9.37 -31.06
N LEU A 269 -8.10 8.47 -30.67
CA LEU A 269 -9.45 8.40 -31.26
C LEU A 269 -10.31 9.64 -31.02
N SER A 270 -9.92 10.50 -30.07
CA SER A 270 -10.61 11.77 -29.82
C SER A 270 -10.18 12.92 -30.74
N HIS A 271 -9.17 12.69 -31.60
CA HIS A 271 -8.66 13.69 -32.53
C HIS A 271 -9.04 13.36 -33.98
N ASP A 272 -9.79 14.25 -34.61
CA ASP A 272 -10.30 14.06 -35.98
C ASP A 272 -9.21 13.96 -37.06
N CYS A 273 -8.01 14.50 -36.79
CA CYS A 273 -6.87 14.42 -37.69
C CYS A 273 -6.15 13.05 -37.67
N VAL A 274 -6.51 12.15 -36.76
CA VAL A 274 -5.93 10.80 -36.68
C VAL A 274 -6.70 9.85 -37.60
N SER A 275 -6.04 9.41 -38.67
CA SER A 275 -6.66 8.61 -39.71
C SER A 275 -6.54 7.12 -39.48
N THR A 276 -5.40 6.64 -38.98
CA THR A 276 -5.19 5.23 -38.64
C THR A 276 -4.39 5.08 -37.35
N ILE A 277 -4.67 4.02 -36.59
CA ILE A 277 -3.91 3.67 -35.39
C ILE A 277 -3.45 2.22 -35.50
N THR A 278 -2.14 2.01 -35.46
CA THR A 278 -1.53 0.70 -35.25
C THR A 278 -1.10 0.60 -33.80
N VAL A 279 -1.72 -0.31 -33.06
CA VAL A 279 -1.48 -0.57 -31.65
C VAL A 279 -0.70 -1.87 -31.53
N PHE A 280 0.38 -1.88 -30.76
CA PHE A 280 1.15 -3.10 -30.53
C PHE A 280 1.53 -3.30 -29.07
N ASP A 281 1.62 -4.55 -28.63
CA ASP A 281 2.24 -4.90 -27.35
C ASP A 281 2.60 -6.38 -27.35
N MET A 282 3.79 -6.71 -26.83
CA MET A 282 4.17 -8.12 -26.68
C MET A 282 3.30 -8.82 -25.62
N ASN A 283 2.76 -8.06 -24.68
CA ASN A 283 1.90 -8.55 -23.64
C ASN A 283 0.43 -8.47 -24.06
N LYS A 284 -0.13 -9.65 -24.34
CA LYS A 284 -1.52 -9.77 -24.80
C LYS A 284 -2.53 -9.18 -23.80
N ALA A 285 -2.26 -9.25 -22.50
CA ALA A 285 -3.17 -8.74 -21.48
C ALA A 285 -3.39 -7.22 -21.60
N GLN A 286 -2.38 -6.47 -22.05
CA GLN A 286 -2.51 -5.03 -22.27
C GLN A 286 -3.41 -4.70 -23.47
N LEU A 287 -3.28 -5.47 -24.56
CA LEU A 287 -4.17 -5.37 -25.73
C LEU A 287 -5.61 -5.72 -25.36
N ASP A 288 -5.79 -6.79 -24.57
CA ASP A 288 -7.10 -7.22 -24.11
C ASP A 288 -7.77 -6.15 -23.22
N ILE A 289 -7.03 -5.48 -22.32
CA ILE A 289 -7.54 -4.33 -21.55
C ILE A 289 -7.94 -3.17 -22.48
N CYS A 290 -7.12 -2.83 -23.47
CA CYS A 290 -7.45 -1.75 -24.41
C CYS A 290 -8.75 -2.06 -25.16
N LEU A 291 -8.92 -3.30 -25.64
CA LEU A 291 -10.15 -3.74 -26.29
C LEU A 291 -11.37 -3.67 -25.35
N GLN A 292 -11.20 -4.05 -24.08
CA GLN A 292 -12.25 -3.94 -23.07
C GLN A 292 -12.62 -2.48 -22.79
N LYS A 293 -11.64 -1.58 -22.61
CA LYS A 293 -11.88 -0.13 -22.42
C LYS A 293 -12.59 0.51 -23.59
N LEU A 294 -12.29 0.06 -24.81
CA LEU A 294 -12.98 0.50 -25.99
C LEU A 294 -14.38 -0.12 -26.08
N SER A 295 -14.65 -1.32 -25.57
CA SER A 295 -15.96 -1.99 -25.68
C SER A 295 -17.13 -1.13 -25.15
N PRO A 296 -18.28 -1.05 -25.86
CA PRO A 296 -19.48 -0.39 -25.33
C PRO A 296 -19.98 -0.98 -24.00
N LYS A 297 -19.62 -2.23 -23.69
CA LYS A 297 -19.98 -2.95 -22.46
C LYS A 297 -19.07 -2.65 -21.27
N TYR A 298 -18.03 -1.84 -21.46
CA TYR A 298 -17.05 -1.46 -20.44
C TYR A 298 -17.69 -1.01 -19.12
N LYS A 299 -18.82 -0.28 -19.18
CA LYS A 299 -19.50 0.24 -17.98
C LYS A 299 -20.13 -0.85 -17.09
N THR A 300 -20.31 -2.06 -17.59
CA THR A 300 -21.03 -3.14 -16.91
C THR A 300 -20.17 -4.37 -16.59
N GLU A 301 -18.97 -4.46 -17.17
CA GLU A 301 -18.08 -5.62 -16.98
C GLU A 301 -17.02 -5.28 -15.93
N GLN A 302 -16.83 -6.19 -14.97
CA GLN A 302 -15.72 -6.10 -14.01
C GLN A 302 -14.42 -6.41 -14.74
N ILE A 303 -13.45 -5.51 -14.63
CA ILE A 303 -12.16 -5.67 -15.29
C ILE A 303 -11.23 -6.44 -14.38
N GLU A 304 -10.57 -7.43 -14.96
CA GLU A 304 -9.54 -8.19 -14.29
C GLU A 304 -8.37 -7.23 -13.98
N VAL A 305 -8.20 -6.95 -12.69
CA VAL A 305 -7.15 -6.07 -12.18
C VAL A 305 -5.78 -6.77 -12.28
N GLY A 306 -4.76 -6.01 -12.69
CA GLY A 306 -3.41 -6.51 -12.85
C GLY A 306 -2.59 -6.48 -11.56
N ARG A 307 -1.32 -6.87 -11.70
CA ARG A 307 -0.34 -6.81 -10.61
C ARG A 307 -0.11 -5.40 -10.05
N PHE A 308 -0.27 -4.35 -10.85
CA PHE A 308 -0.10 -2.96 -10.38
C PHE A 308 -1.29 -2.51 -9.52
N GLU A 309 -2.51 -2.81 -9.97
CA GLU A 309 -3.73 -2.54 -9.22
C GLU A 309 -3.74 -3.25 -7.87
N TYR A 310 -3.20 -4.47 -7.82
CA TYR A 310 -2.98 -5.20 -6.58
C TYR A 310 -2.02 -4.46 -5.63
N LEU A 311 -0.92 -3.90 -6.12
CA LEU A 311 -0.03 -3.07 -5.29
C LEU A 311 -0.74 -1.82 -4.76
N PHE A 312 -1.50 -1.12 -5.59
CA PHE A 312 -2.26 0.05 -5.15
C PHE A 312 -3.32 -0.32 -4.11
N GLU A 313 -3.97 -1.48 -4.26
CA GLU A 313 -4.89 -2.04 -3.27
C GLU A 313 -4.21 -2.31 -1.93
N LEU A 314 -3.03 -2.94 -1.95
CA LEU A 314 -2.24 -3.16 -0.75
C LEU A 314 -1.95 -1.86 0.00
N VAL A 315 -1.60 -0.77 -0.70
CA VAL A 315 -1.42 0.56 -0.08
C VAL A 315 -2.72 1.01 0.59
N ARG A 316 -3.85 0.96 -0.13
CA ARG A 316 -5.16 1.41 0.36
C ARG A 316 -5.60 0.66 1.62
N GLU A 317 -5.32 -0.64 1.72
CA GLU A 317 -5.68 -1.45 2.88
C GLU A 317 -5.02 -0.97 4.19
N TYR A 318 -3.82 -0.38 4.14
CA TYR A 318 -3.20 0.22 5.33
C TYR A 318 -3.96 1.45 5.83
N PHE A 319 -4.84 2.03 5.04
CA PHE A 319 -5.61 3.21 5.42
C PHE A 319 -7.10 2.94 5.63
N ILE A 320 -7.52 1.68 5.63
CA ILE A 320 -8.86 1.29 6.08
C ILE A 320 -8.87 1.19 7.61
N ASN A 321 -9.77 1.88 8.30
CA ASN A 321 -9.88 1.78 9.77
C ASN A 321 -10.78 0.62 10.20
N TYR A 322 -10.93 0.39 11.52
CA TYR A 322 -11.77 -0.70 12.06
C TYR A 322 -13.27 -0.55 11.76
N LYS A 323 -13.71 0.61 11.27
CA LYS A 323 -15.09 0.88 10.79
C LYS A 323 -15.23 0.70 9.28
N ASN A 324 -14.19 0.20 8.62
CA ASN A 324 -14.12 0.05 7.17
C ASN A 324 -14.16 1.39 6.40
N GLU A 325 -13.69 2.47 7.01
CA GLU A 325 -13.60 3.79 6.37
C GLU A 325 -12.20 4.00 5.78
N GLN A 326 -12.12 4.51 4.55
CA GLN A 326 -10.86 4.87 3.88
C GLN A 326 -10.34 6.20 4.44
N THR A 327 -9.09 6.21 4.92
CA THR A 327 -8.48 7.34 5.63
C THR A 327 -7.22 7.90 4.97
N ILE A 328 -6.81 7.40 3.80
CA ILE A 328 -5.53 7.77 3.17
C ILE A 328 -5.38 9.27 2.93
N VAL A 329 -6.46 9.94 2.49
CA VAL A 329 -6.46 11.38 2.21
C VAL A 329 -6.31 12.18 3.50
N GLN A 330 -7.09 11.84 4.54
CA GLN A 330 -7.02 12.50 5.84
C GLN A 330 -5.68 12.23 6.53
N GLY A 331 -5.19 11.00 6.45
CA GLY A 331 -3.91 10.57 7.02
C GLY A 331 -2.76 11.37 6.42
N TYR A 332 -2.69 11.46 5.09
CA TYR A 332 -1.66 12.24 4.42
C TYR A 332 -1.73 13.73 4.75
N ALA A 333 -2.92 14.32 4.80
CA ALA A 333 -3.09 15.73 5.15
C ALA A 333 -2.60 16.07 6.56
N LEU A 334 -2.60 15.10 7.49
CA LEU A 334 -2.05 15.25 8.84
C LEU A 334 -0.55 15.01 8.88
N ASN A 335 -0.07 13.92 8.28
CA ASN A 335 1.34 13.55 8.21
C ASN A 335 1.60 12.56 7.06
N SER A 336 2.64 12.82 6.24
CA SER A 336 3.07 11.93 5.17
C SER A 336 3.79 10.66 5.64
N ASP A 337 4.28 10.60 6.88
CA ASP A 337 5.13 9.49 7.36
C ASP A 337 4.48 8.11 7.21
N SER A 338 3.19 8.00 7.54
CA SER A 338 2.43 6.75 7.39
C SER A 338 2.35 6.27 5.95
N LEU A 339 2.15 7.21 5.02
CA LEU A 339 2.12 6.86 3.59
C LEU A 339 3.50 6.49 3.08
N ASN A 340 4.52 7.26 3.44
CA ASN A 340 5.90 6.98 3.06
C ASN A 340 6.34 5.59 3.53
N TYR A 341 6.03 5.23 4.77
CA TYR A 341 6.29 3.90 5.33
C TYR A 341 5.59 2.78 4.53
N VAL A 342 4.31 2.96 4.18
CA VAL A 342 3.57 1.95 3.40
C VAL A 342 4.09 1.84 1.98
N ILE A 343 4.44 2.95 1.33
CA ILE A 343 5.02 2.95 -0.01
C ILE A 343 6.38 2.24 -0.01
N GLU A 344 7.23 2.45 1.01
CA GLU A 344 8.48 1.70 1.17
C GLU A 344 8.24 0.19 1.32
N LEU A 345 7.21 -0.22 2.03
CA LEU A 345 6.88 -1.64 2.20
C LEU A 345 6.34 -2.29 0.91
N VAL A 346 5.43 -1.60 0.22
CA VAL A 346 4.70 -2.15 -0.93
C VAL A 346 5.51 -2.09 -2.22
N PHE A 347 6.28 -1.01 -2.42
CA PHE A 347 7.14 -0.82 -3.58
C PHE A 347 8.62 -1.16 -3.29
N ASP A 348 8.87 -2.03 -2.31
CA ASP A 348 10.20 -2.62 -2.04
C ASP A 348 10.66 -3.45 -3.24
N ASN A 349 11.94 -3.35 -3.60
CA ASN A 349 12.50 -4.06 -4.74
C ASN A 349 12.26 -5.57 -4.68
N ARG A 350 12.30 -6.21 -3.50
CA ARG A 350 12.03 -7.65 -3.36
C ARG A 350 10.61 -8.01 -3.75
N ILE A 351 9.65 -7.14 -3.42
CA ILE A 351 8.24 -7.30 -3.78
C ILE A 351 8.09 -7.16 -5.31
N LEU A 352 8.66 -6.09 -5.88
CA LEU A 352 8.58 -5.82 -7.31
C LEU A 352 9.27 -6.91 -8.14
N SER A 353 10.48 -7.35 -7.78
CA SER A 353 11.18 -8.43 -8.47
C SER A 353 10.44 -9.77 -8.33
N THR A 354 9.79 -10.03 -7.19
CA THR A 354 8.94 -11.23 -7.04
C THR A 354 7.76 -11.17 -8.01
N LEU A 355 7.03 -10.06 -8.03
CA LEU A 355 5.84 -9.87 -8.85
C LEU A 355 6.14 -9.77 -10.35
N PHE A 356 7.18 -9.06 -10.76
CA PHE A 356 7.43 -8.69 -12.16
C PHE A 356 8.70 -9.29 -12.77
N SER A 357 9.48 -10.06 -11.99
CA SER A 357 10.85 -10.54 -12.29
C SER A 357 11.94 -9.49 -12.10
N ASP A 358 13.19 -9.94 -11.95
CA ASP A 358 14.35 -9.08 -11.70
C ASP A 358 14.58 -8.06 -12.84
N GLU A 359 14.27 -8.43 -14.08
CA GLU A 359 14.42 -7.54 -15.24
C GLU A 359 13.53 -6.28 -15.13
N ALA A 360 12.43 -6.33 -14.39
CA ALA A 360 11.54 -5.18 -14.17
C ALA A 360 12.17 -4.05 -13.34
N THR A 361 13.17 -4.39 -12.52
CA THR A 361 13.83 -3.46 -11.58
C THR A 361 15.29 -3.21 -11.95
N LYS A 362 15.84 -3.98 -12.89
CA LYS A 362 17.28 -4.06 -13.16
C LYS A 362 17.86 -2.78 -13.77
N TYR A 363 17.13 -2.13 -14.67
CA TYR A 363 17.59 -0.94 -15.38
C TYR A 363 17.06 0.35 -14.74
N SER A 364 16.78 0.33 -13.43
CA SER A 364 16.27 1.50 -12.71
C SER A 364 17.41 2.24 -11.99
N LYS A 365 17.47 3.56 -12.18
CA LYS A 365 18.44 4.46 -11.52
C LYS A 365 18.11 4.71 -10.05
N GLU A 366 16.81 4.80 -9.78
CA GLU A 366 16.25 5.30 -8.53
C GLU A 366 15.36 4.22 -7.89
N SER A 367 15.08 4.38 -6.60
CA SER A 367 14.16 3.48 -5.90
C SER A 367 12.72 3.71 -6.36
N PHE A 368 12.00 2.63 -6.66
CA PHE A 368 10.56 2.70 -6.93
C PHE A 368 9.79 3.29 -5.75
N SER A 369 10.19 3.00 -4.51
CA SER A 369 9.54 3.59 -3.33
C SER A 369 9.68 5.11 -3.30
N GLU A 370 10.85 5.66 -3.60
CA GLU A 370 11.07 7.12 -3.62
C GLU A 370 10.26 7.78 -4.73
N HIS A 371 10.24 7.18 -5.91
CA HIS A 371 9.40 7.65 -7.02
C HIS A 371 7.91 7.65 -6.62
N PHE A 372 7.40 6.53 -6.10
CA PHE A 372 5.99 6.43 -5.76
C PHE A 372 5.59 7.31 -4.57
N LYS A 373 6.49 7.69 -3.66
CA LYS A 373 6.20 8.72 -2.63
C LYS A 373 5.83 10.05 -3.29
N ILE A 374 6.62 10.48 -4.28
CA ILE A 374 6.37 11.72 -5.02
C ILE A 374 5.08 11.61 -5.83
N THR A 375 4.88 10.48 -6.52
CA THR A 375 3.67 10.23 -7.33
C THR A 375 2.40 10.24 -6.48
N TYR A 376 2.41 9.56 -5.33
CA TYR A 376 1.27 9.56 -4.40
C TYR A 376 1.03 10.96 -3.80
N ALA A 377 2.09 11.67 -3.41
CA ALA A 377 1.98 13.04 -2.91
C ALA A 377 1.27 13.95 -3.91
N LYS A 378 1.65 13.87 -5.19
CA LYS A 378 0.99 14.60 -6.26
C LYS A 378 -0.47 14.18 -6.45
N MET A 379 -0.76 12.87 -6.52
CA MET A 379 -2.14 12.39 -6.68
C MET A 379 -3.05 12.87 -5.54
N LEU A 380 -2.53 12.92 -4.32
CA LEU A 380 -3.25 13.45 -3.15
C LEU A 380 -3.45 14.96 -3.21
N CYS A 381 -2.47 15.72 -3.73
CA CYS A 381 -2.66 17.13 -4.03
C CYS A 381 -3.76 17.35 -5.08
N ASP A 382 -3.76 16.56 -6.16
CA ASP A 382 -4.79 16.61 -7.20
C ASP A 382 -6.18 16.36 -6.63
N ILE A 383 -6.35 15.37 -5.74
CA ILE A 383 -7.66 15.06 -5.10
C ILE A 383 -8.14 16.20 -4.19
N ASN A 384 -7.23 16.90 -3.52
CA ASN A 384 -7.58 17.98 -2.60
C ASN A 384 -7.88 19.31 -3.33
N ASP A 385 -7.43 19.46 -4.58
CA ASP A 385 -7.69 20.65 -5.38
C ASP A 385 -9.12 20.62 -5.97
N LYS A 386 -10.02 21.41 -5.37
CA LYS A 386 -11.41 21.53 -5.84
C LYS A 386 -11.53 22.12 -7.26
N SER A 387 -10.48 22.75 -7.78
CA SER A 387 -10.46 23.30 -9.14
C SER A 387 -10.02 22.28 -10.20
N TYR A 388 -9.49 21.13 -9.78
CA TYR A 388 -8.91 20.13 -10.65
C TYR A 388 -9.33 18.71 -10.22
N THR A 389 -10.20 18.06 -10.99
CA THR A 389 -10.60 16.68 -10.69
C THR A 389 -9.82 15.69 -11.56
N ASN A 390 -8.71 15.18 -11.03
CA ASN A 390 -8.00 14.07 -11.66
C ASN A 390 -8.63 12.73 -11.22
N LYS A 391 -9.59 12.25 -12.01
CA LYS A 391 -10.26 10.96 -11.75
C LYS A 391 -9.29 9.80 -11.62
N ASN A 392 -8.15 9.85 -12.30
CA ASN A 392 -7.15 8.79 -12.20
C ASN A 392 -6.50 8.75 -10.81
N SER A 393 -6.14 9.92 -10.27
CA SER A 393 -5.64 10.06 -8.90
C SER A 393 -6.67 9.48 -7.91
N GLU A 394 -7.95 9.80 -8.07
CA GLU A 394 -9.02 9.21 -7.24
C GLU A 394 -9.06 7.68 -7.37
N ASN A 395 -8.93 7.11 -8.56
CA ASN A 395 -8.96 5.65 -8.73
C ASN A 395 -7.78 4.95 -8.08
N VAL A 396 -6.56 5.48 -8.21
CA VAL A 396 -5.37 4.89 -7.59
C VAL A 396 -5.45 5.02 -6.06
N ILE A 397 -5.75 6.22 -5.56
CA ILE A 397 -5.73 6.53 -4.12
C ILE A 397 -6.95 5.98 -3.38
N LEU A 398 -8.15 6.06 -3.96
CA LEU A 398 -9.41 5.70 -3.29
C LEU A 398 -9.99 4.39 -3.80
N GLY A 399 -9.48 3.82 -4.89
CA GLY A 399 -10.03 2.59 -5.47
C GLY A 399 -11.39 2.82 -6.14
N THR A 400 -11.71 4.06 -6.53
CA THR A 400 -12.93 4.33 -7.30
C THR A 400 -12.86 3.61 -8.64
N ASN A 401 -14.01 3.13 -9.14
CA ASN A 401 -14.07 2.58 -10.48
C ASN A 401 -13.89 3.71 -11.50
N LEU A 402 -13.10 3.46 -12.54
CA LEU A 402 -13.02 4.31 -13.72
C LEU A 402 -14.42 4.42 -14.37
N THR A 403 -15.19 5.43 -13.96
CA THR A 403 -16.41 5.85 -14.63
C THR A 403 -16.06 6.89 -15.69
N ASN A 404 -15.12 6.55 -16.57
CA ASN A 404 -14.82 7.44 -17.68
C ASN A 404 -15.91 7.33 -18.74
N ASN A 405 -16.43 8.49 -19.14
CA ASN A 405 -17.40 8.66 -20.21
C ASN A 405 -16.71 8.51 -21.58
N TYR A 406 -16.05 7.38 -21.83
CA TYR A 406 -15.55 7.04 -23.17
C TYR A 406 -16.70 6.79 -24.17
N ALA A 407 -17.95 6.77 -23.69
CA ALA A 407 -19.16 6.63 -24.50
C ALA A 407 -19.39 7.77 -25.52
N SER A 408 -18.65 8.89 -25.43
CA SER A 408 -18.77 10.03 -26.35
C SER A 408 -17.53 10.24 -27.24
N ILE A 409 -16.68 9.24 -27.45
CA ILE A 409 -15.55 9.38 -28.40
C ILE A 409 -16.14 9.46 -29.81
N CYS A 410 -16.25 10.69 -30.33
CA CYS A 410 -17.01 11.07 -31.53
C CYS A 410 -16.55 10.40 -32.84
N ASN A 411 -15.38 9.74 -32.87
CA ASN A 411 -14.79 9.25 -34.11
C ASN A 411 -14.42 7.76 -34.14
N ARG A 412 -14.88 6.98 -33.15
CA ARG A 412 -14.57 5.54 -33.06
C ARG A 412 -14.93 4.75 -34.32
N ASP A 413 -16.00 5.15 -35.02
CA ASP A 413 -16.50 4.41 -36.18
C ASP A 413 -15.71 4.70 -37.47
N ASN A 414 -14.85 5.74 -37.48
CA ASN A 414 -14.16 6.21 -38.69
C ASN A 414 -12.66 5.93 -38.74
N THR A 415 -11.98 5.80 -37.59
CA THR A 415 -10.52 5.60 -37.51
C THR A 415 -10.20 4.11 -37.37
N PRO A 416 -9.63 3.42 -38.39
CA PRO A 416 -9.28 2.01 -38.29
C PRO A 416 -8.18 1.76 -37.26
N ILE A 417 -8.36 0.72 -36.45
CA ILE A 417 -7.37 0.29 -35.44
C ILE A 417 -6.86 -1.11 -35.79
N THR A 418 -5.54 -1.25 -35.94
CA THR A 418 -4.85 -2.53 -36.12
C THR A 418 -4.16 -2.93 -34.83
N TYR A 419 -4.39 -4.15 -34.35
CA TYR A 419 -3.80 -4.66 -33.10
C TYR A 419 -2.74 -5.73 -33.40
N LEU A 420 -1.53 -5.54 -32.89
CA LEU A 420 -0.39 -6.43 -33.12
C LEU A 420 0.17 -6.95 -31.79
N ASN A 421 0.01 -8.25 -31.52
CA ASN A 421 0.68 -8.88 -30.38
C ASN A 421 2.13 -9.25 -30.76
N GLN A 422 3.01 -8.25 -30.79
CA GLN A 422 4.38 -8.37 -31.28
C GLN A 422 5.31 -7.41 -30.51
N SER A 423 6.63 -7.66 -30.55
CA SER A 423 7.62 -6.75 -29.97
C SER A 423 7.77 -5.49 -30.83
N ALA A 424 8.29 -4.40 -30.24
CA ALA A 424 8.53 -3.15 -30.96
C ALA A 424 9.45 -3.35 -32.17
N GLU A 425 10.53 -4.14 -32.03
CA GLU A 425 11.48 -4.44 -33.11
C GLU A 425 10.78 -5.14 -34.27
N THR A 426 9.93 -6.12 -33.96
CA THR A 426 9.20 -6.89 -34.99
C THR A 426 8.23 -6.00 -35.76
N VAL A 427 7.52 -5.11 -35.06
CA VAL A 427 6.57 -4.20 -35.68
C VAL A 427 7.30 -3.17 -36.55
N LEU A 428 8.37 -2.55 -36.05
CA LEU A 428 9.15 -1.54 -36.79
C LEU A 428 9.86 -2.09 -38.03
N LEU A 429 10.13 -3.40 -38.08
CA LEU A 429 10.70 -4.07 -39.26
C LEU A 429 9.65 -4.39 -40.34
N ASN A 430 8.39 -4.65 -39.94
CA ASN A 430 7.36 -5.19 -40.82
C ASN A 430 6.28 -4.18 -41.21
N THR A 431 6.31 -2.97 -40.65
CA THR A 431 5.33 -1.92 -40.91
C THR A 431 5.90 -0.79 -41.77
N GLY A 432 5.00 0.06 -42.27
CA GLY A 432 5.34 1.22 -43.09
C GLY A 432 5.82 2.41 -42.25
N LYS A 433 5.81 3.58 -42.88
CA LYS A 433 6.11 4.84 -42.18
C LYS A 433 4.90 5.35 -41.42
N PHE A 434 5.16 6.07 -40.33
CA PHE A 434 4.14 6.69 -39.48
C PHE A 434 4.42 8.18 -39.28
N HIS A 435 3.37 8.94 -39.02
CA HIS A 435 3.50 10.35 -38.70
C HIS A 435 3.89 10.52 -37.24
N LEU A 436 3.28 9.70 -36.38
CA LEU A 436 3.53 9.67 -34.95
C LEU A 436 3.87 8.23 -34.53
N ILE A 437 4.97 8.07 -33.80
CA ILE A 437 5.30 6.84 -33.09
C ILE A 437 5.33 7.15 -31.60
N ASP A 438 4.63 6.37 -30.77
CA ASP A 438 4.68 6.47 -29.31
C ASP A 438 5.13 5.12 -28.73
N LEU A 439 6.31 5.09 -28.12
CA LEU A 439 6.89 3.89 -27.53
C LEU A 439 6.77 3.87 -26.00
N SER A 440 6.06 4.84 -25.41
CA SER A 440 5.88 4.99 -23.96
C SER A 440 7.21 4.81 -23.22
N ASN A 441 7.22 4.02 -22.14
CA ASN A 441 8.38 3.76 -21.30
C ASN A 441 9.13 2.45 -21.62
N ILE A 442 9.12 2.00 -22.88
CA ILE A 442 9.74 0.71 -23.28
C ILE A 442 11.23 0.60 -22.92
N GLY A 443 11.95 1.72 -22.88
CA GLY A 443 13.38 1.74 -22.57
C GLY A 443 13.70 1.35 -21.12
N ASP A 444 12.75 1.45 -20.18
CA ASP A 444 12.95 1.04 -18.78
C ASP A 444 13.18 -0.48 -18.63
N TRP A 445 12.90 -1.26 -19.68
CA TRP A 445 12.90 -2.72 -19.66
C TRP A 445 14.07 -3.34 -20.44
N MET A 446 15.03 -2.53 -20.88
CA MET A 446 16.16 -3.00 -21.69
C MET A 446 17.43 -2.16 -21.47
N PRO A 447 18.61 -2.69 -21.82
CA PRO A 447 19.85 -1.91 -21.79
C PRO A 447 19.77 -0.67 -22.69
N PHE A 448 20.36 0.44 -22.23
CA PHE A 448 20.35 1.70 -22.98
C PHE A 448 20.90 1.58 -24.42
N THR A 449 21.88 0.71 -24.67
CA THR A 449 22.42 0.46 -26.02
C THR A 449 21.41 -0.19 -26.97
N ASP A 450 20.55 -1.06 -26.46
CA ASP A 450 19.50 -1.70 -27.26
C ASP A 450 18.33 -0.73 -27.44
N PHE A 451 17.99 0.05 -26.40
CA PHE A 451 17.03 1.13 -26.49
C PHE A 451 17.43 2.16 -27.57
N GLN A 452 18.68 2.64 -27.59
CA GLN A 452 19.16 3.54 -28.63
C GLN A 452 19.00 2.98 -30.04
N ARG A 453 19.27 1.67 -30.23
CA ARG A 453 19.09 1.00 -31.53
C ARG A 453 17.62 0.97 -31.94
N LEU A 454 16.72 0.66 -31.00
CA LEU A 454 15.28 0.67 -31.22
C LEU A 454 14.78 2.09 -31.58
N ILE A 455 15.25 3.12 -30.88
CA ILE A 455 14.89 4.51 -31.16
C ILE A 455 15.34 4.93 -32.56
N LEU A 456 16.55 4.55 -32.99
CA LEU A 456 17.01 4.82 -34.36
C LEU A 456 16.10 4.16 -35.41
N GLN A 457 15.73 2.88 -35.19
CA GLN A 457 14.80 2.17 -36.06
C GLN A 457 13.42 2.86 -36.12
N ALA A 458 12.87 3.23 -34.96
CA ALA A 458 11.61 3.96 -34.89
C ALA A 458 11.69 5.30 -35.61
N PHE A 459 12.77 6.05 -35.38
CA PHE A 459 13.01 7.33 -36.04
C PHE A 459 13.10 7.18 -37.57
N ASP A 460 13.73 6.12 -38.08
CA ASP A 460 13.79 5.85 -39.52
C ASP A 460 12.42 5.57 -40.14
N GLN A 461 11.50 4.97 -39.37
CA GLN A 461 10.11 4.74 -39.76
C GLN A 461 9.21 5.98 -39.65
N LEU A 462 9.71 7.12 -39.17
CA LEU A 462 8.93 8.35 -39.25
C LEU A 462 8.89 8.92 -40.68
N HIS A 463 7.74 9.47 -41.07
CA HIS A 463 7.63 10.39 -42.20
C HIS A 463 8.51 11.64 -42.01
N ASN A 464 8.73 12.39 -43.09
CA ASN A 464 9.33 13.72 -42.97
C ASN A 464 8.42 14.60 -42.12
N ASN A 465 8.98 15.33 -41.15
CA ASN A 465 8.23 16.02 -40.10
C ASN A 465 7.42 15.08 -39.17
N GLY A 466 7.80 13.80 -39.06
CA GLY A 466 7.22 12.90 -38.06
C GLY A 466 7.65 13.25 -36.63
N ARG A 467 6.99 12.64 -35.64
CA ARG A 467 7.29 12.79 -34.22
C ARG A 467 7.38 11.43 -33.55
N LEU A 468 8.33 11.28 -32.63
CA LEU A 468 8.47 10.13 -31.76
C LEU A 468 8.30 10.57 -30.31
N VAL A 469 7.37 9.95 -29.58
CA VAL A 469 7.13 10.22 -28.15
C VAL A 469 7.73 9.12 -27.32
N LEU A 470 8.49 9.52 -26.29
CA LEU A 470 9.17 8.63 -25.36
C LEU A 470 8.92 9.10 -23.93
N ARG A 471 8.82 8.14 -23.02
CA ARG A 471 8.66 8.34 -21.59
C ARG A 471 9.72 7.53 -20.84
N ARG A 472 10.08 7.96 -19.64
CA ARG A 472 10.98 7.27 -18.73
C ARG A 472 10.34 7.27 -17.35
N LEU A 473 10.16 6.08 -16.77
CA LEU A 473 9.71 5.96 -15.38
C LEU A 473 10.93 6.15 -14.48
N LEU A 474 11.83 5.15 -14.49
CA LEU A 474 13.03 5.13 -13.65
C LEU A 474 14.28 4.63 -14.38
N GLY A 475 14.25 4.47 -15.71
CA GLY A 475 15.38 4.01 -16.51
C GLY A 475 16.72 4.66 -16.13
N ASP A 476 17.81 3.90 -16.19
CA ASP A 476 19.18 4.30 -15.83
C ASP A 476 19.86 5.27 -16.81
N TYR A 477 19.08 5.88 -17.68
CA TYR A 477 19.48 6.81 -18.73
C TYR A 477 18.69 8.13 -18.64
N SER A 478 19.07 9.13 -19.44
CA SER A 478 18.20 10.29 -19.72
C SER A 478 17.72 10.24 -21.16
N LEU A 479 16.46 10.61 -21.39
CA LEU A 479 15.91 10.74 -22.74
C LEU A 479 16.59 11.86 -23.52
N MET A 480 17.17 12.85 -22.82
CA MET A 480 17.92 13.95 -23.43
C MET A 480 19.29 13.53 -23.98
N ASP A 481 19.80 12.37 -23.59
CA ASP A 481 21.09 11.83 -24.06
C ASP A 481 20.98 11.06 -25.39
N LEU A 482 19.77 10.93 -25.94
CA LEU A 482 19.57 10.30 -27.24
C LEU A 482 20.20 11.15 -28.36
N THR A 483 20.83 10.51 -29.34
CA THR A 483 21.62 11.20 -30.37
C THR A 483 20.87 11.35 -31.70
N VAL A 484 19.54 11.42 -31.66
CA VAL A 484 18.68 11.35 -32.84
C VAL A 484 17.64 12.45 -32.84
N GLY A 485 17.47 13.11 -33.99
CA GLY A 485 16.50 14.18 -34.19
C GLY A 485 16.72 15.39 -33.28
N HIS A 486 15.69 16.24 -33.22
CA HIS A 486 15.62 17.36 -32.27
C HIS A 486 14.71 16.99 -31.11
N ILE A 487 15.29 16.87 -29.92
CA ILE A 487 14.60 16.44 -28.69
C ILE A 487 13.97 17.64 -28.00
N ILE A 488 12.68 17.54 -27.69
CA ILE A 488 11.89 18.57 -27.04
C ILE A 488 11.29 17.95 -25.76
N PRO A 489 11.59 18.48 -24.56
CA PRO A 489 10.96 18.01 -23.34
C PRO A 489 9.48 18.37 -23.35
N LEU A 490 8.64 17.45 -22.86
CA LEU A 490 7.21 17.64 -22.69
C LEU A 490 6.86 17.59 -21.20
N TYR A 491 5.83 18.34 -20.81
CA TYR A 491 5.29 18.30 -19.46
C TYR A 491 4.26 17.17 -19.33
N ASP A 492 4.47 16.23 -18.40
CA ASP A 492 3.50 15.19 -18.07
C ASP A 492 2.74 15.57 -16.80
N GLU A 493 1.46 15.90 -16.92
CA GLU A 493 0.68 16.40 -15.80
C GLU A 493 0.28 15.31 -14.80
N THR A 494 0.45 14.01 -15.12
CA THR A 494 0.19 12.91 -14.18
C THR A 494 1.28 12.80 -13.13
N GLY A 495 2.51 13.22 -13.47
CA GLY A 495 3.71 13.03 -12.65
C GLY A 495 4.10 11.56 -12.47
N PHE A 496 3.52 10.65 -13.25
CA PHE A 496 3.87 9.23 -13.20
C PHE A 496 5.23 8.97 -13.85
N TYR A 497 5.60 9.72 -14.88
CA TYR A 497 6.91 9.58 -15.54
C TYR A 497 7.88 10.64 -15.06
N SER A 498 9.16 10.27 -14.90
CA SER A 498 10.23 11.20 -14.51
C SER A 498 10.70 12.08 -15.67
N GLU A 499 10.63 11.55 -16.90
CA GLU A 499 10.90 12.32 -18.12
C GLU A 499 9.94 11.92 -19.24
N THR A 500 9.48 12.92 -19.99
CA THR A 500 8.71 12.74 -21.23
C THR A 500 9.30 13.65 -22.29
N VAL A 501 9.57 13.12 -23.49
CA VAL A 501 10.12 13.91 -24.60
C VAL A 501 9.41 13.59 -25.90
N MET A 502 9.45 14.54 -26.82
CA MET A 502 9.15 14.37 -28.23
C MET A 502 10.41 14.58 -29.06
N ILE A 503 10.71 13.64 -29.94
CA ILE A 503 11.79 13.76 -30.92
C ILE A 503 11.19 14.12 -32.27
N LYS A 504 11.67 15.22 -32.85
CA LYS A 504 11.28 15.66 -34.19
C LYS A 504 12.28 15.16 -35.23
N LYS A 505 11.75 14.52 -36.28
CA LYS A 505 12.43 14.25 -37.55
C LYS A 505 12.26 15.42 -38.50
#